data_AF-A0A935ZBS9-F1
#
_entry.id   AF-A0A935ZBS9-F1
#
_cell.length_a   1.000
_cell.length_b   1.000
_cell.length_c   1.000
_cell.angle_alpha   90.00
_cell.angle_beta   90.00
_cell.angle_gamma   90.00
#
_symmetry.space_group_name_H-M   'P 1'
#
loop_
_entity.id
_entity.type
_entity.pdbx_description
1 polymer ?
#
loop_
_entity_poly.entity_id
_entity_poly.type
_entity_poly.pdbx_seq_one_letter_code
_entity_poly.pdbx_strand_id
1 'polypeptide(L)'
;MKTNIVLLASVTASFALAACQFQAGTGPQTPATPAAPGAGTTPGQASIPAPPAKAPPERVANMRKIGLAGVVSKTPKMKDVLAGGGGTTPTGPTAPTSPTTPPTTPPAPAEPAIVTAATPFGGGDAKEANFLGSIYEITSTDKLHDLGTLKPIGTLFAKELNVPSAPFTEGFAGVTKKAEWFAIRYEAPLTVTTAGDYDLTINSDDGAVVYVNDQKIVDNDGVHTATEKTGPVHLDPGTHSLRIDYFQAAAGPVALQFYCNKMGAAKVLCTGKL
;
A
#
# COMPACT_ATOMS: atom_id res chain seq x y z
N MET A 1 38.49 -56.22 -17.00
CA MET A 1 37.44 -57.08 -16.42
C MET A 1 36.80 -56.36 -15.24
N LYS A 2 35.57 -55.84 -15.43
CA LYS A 2 34.45 -55.80 -14.47
C LYS A 2 33.41 -54.82 -15.02
N THR A 3 32.46 -55.43 -15.71
CA THR A 3 31.26 -54.84 -16.30
C THR A 3 30.26 -54.57 -15.19
N ASN A 4 29.81 -53.32 -15.02
CA ASN A 4 28.66 -53.00 -14.17
C ASN A 4 27.44 -52.82 -15.08
N ILE A 5 26.58 -53.82 -15.08
CA ILE A 5 25.25 -53.83 -15.70
C ILE A 5 24.32 -53.07 -14.76
N VAL A 6 23.77 -51.94 -15.22
CA VAL A 6 22.65 -51.25 -14.56
C VAL A 6 21.37 -51.74 -15.24
N LEU A 7 20.55 -52.42 -14.46
CA LEU A 7 19.25 -52.97 -14.85
C LEU A 7 18.23 -51.82 -14.91
N LEU A 8 17.70 -51.50 -16.09
CA LEU A 8 16.54 -50.60 -16.25
C LEU A 8 15.26 -51.40 -15.95
N ALA A 9 14.59 -51.08 -14.84
CA ALA A 9 13.22 -51.52 -14.58
C ALA A 9 12.25 -50.50 -15.19
N SER A 10 11.60 -50.89 -16.28
CA SER A 10 10.51 -50.15 -16.93
C SER A 10 9.22 -50.28 -16.12
N VAL A 11 8.73 -49.17 -15.59
CA VAL A 11 7.38 -49.05 -15.00
C VAL A 11 6.41 -48.69 -16.12
N THR A 12 5.60 -49.65 -16.57
CA THR A 12 4.47 -49.41 -17.47
C THR A 12 3.27 -48.94 -16.67
N ALA A 13 2.89 -47.67 -16.81
CA ALA A 13 1.63 -47.14 -16.30
C ALA A 13 0.52 -47.37 -17.35
N SER A 14 -0.43 -48.24 -17.04
CA SER A 14 -1.65 -48.42 -17.83
C SER A 14 -2.63 -47.28 -17.52
N PHE A 15 -2.74 -46.31 -18.44
CA PHE A 15 -3.84 -45.34 -18.45
C PHE A 15 -5.05 -45.97 -19.14
N ALA A 16 -6.12 -46.23 -18.37
CA ALA A 16 -7.41 -46.58 -18.90
C ALA A 16 -8.07 -45.34 -19.51
N LEU A 17 -8.33 -45.39 -20.82
CA LEU A 17 -9.03 -44.38 -21.60
C LEU A 17 -10.54 -44.46 -21.27
N ALA A 18 -11.07 -43.48 -20.54
CA ALA A 18 -12.52 -43.35 -20.37
C ALA A 18 -13.12 -42.76 -21.67
N ALA A 19 -13.74 -43.63 -22.46
CA ALA A 19 -14.46 -43.24 -23.67
C ALA A 19 -15.76 -42.50 -23.29
N CYS A 20 -15.85 -41.26 -23.75
CA CYS A 20 -17.07 -40.44 -23.70
C CYS A 20 -18.09 -41.02 -24.70
N GLN A 21 -19.24 -41.50 -24.22
CA GLN A 21 -20.34 -41.92 -25.09
C GLN A 21 -21.20 -40.71 -25.44
N PHE A 22 -21.10 -40.27 -26.70
CA PHE A 22 -22.00 -39.31 -27.34
C PHE A 22 -23.24 -40.08 -27.81
N GLN A 23 -24.40 -39.81 -27.22
CA GLN A 23 -25.69 -40.22 -27.80
C GLN A 23 -26.14 -39.17 -28.82
N ALA A 24 -26.34 -39.63 -30.05
CA ALA A 24 -26.91 -38.85 -31.14
C ALA A 24 -28.42 -38.67 -30.92
N GLY A 25 -28.85 -37.42 -30.74
CA GLY A 25 -30.25 -36.99 -30.78
C GLY A 25 -30.57 -36.33 -32.12
N THR A 26 -31.56 -36.89 -32.80
CA THR A 26 -32.08 -36.49 -34.12
C THR A 26 -33.00 -35.27 -34.04
N GLY A 27 -32.86 -34.31 -34.98
CA GLY A 27 -33.96 -33.44 -35.43
C GLY A 27 -33.59 -31.97 -35.66
N PRO A 28 -33.87 -31.39 -36.86
CA PRO A 28 -33.71 -29.96 -37.11
C PRO A 28 -34.98 -29.20 -36.70
N GLN A 29 -34.84 -28.20 -35.83
CA GLN A 29 -35.88 -27.21 -35.55
C GLN A 29 -35.35 -25.83 -35.98
N THR A 30 -36.06 -25.25 -36.95
CA THR A 30 -35.86 -23.90 -37.49
C THR A 30 -36.18 -22.84 -36.42
N PRO A 31 -35.54 -21.66 -36.44
CA PRO A 31 -35.66 -20.69 -35.36
C PRO A 31 -36.94 -19.86 -35.49
N ALA A 32 -37.74 -19.85 -34.43
CA ALA A 32 -38.85 -18.91 -34.26
C ALA A 32 -38.34 -17.66 -33.52
N THR A 33 -38.31 -16.54 -34.23
CA THR A 33 -38.12 -15.18 -33.72
C THR A 33 -39.32 -14.75 -32.86
N PRO A 34 -39.11 -14.24 -31.63
CA PRO A 34 -40.10 -13.40 -30.97
C PRO A 34 -39.79 -11.91 -31.23
N ALA A 35 -40.83 -11.20 -31.62
CA ALA A 35 -40.85 -9.79 -31.95
C ALA A 35 -40.46 -8.88 -30.77
N ALA A 36 -39.81 -7.77 -31.11
CA ALA A 36 -39.54 -6.64 -30.23
C ALA A 36 -40.82 -5.88 -29.83
N PRO A 37 -40.87 -5.29 -28.62
CA PRO A 37 -41.73 -4.15 -28.36
C PRO A 37 -40.93 -2.87 -28.10
N GLY A 38 -41.27 -1.84 -28.88
CA GLY A 38 -41.52 -0.50 -28.35
C GLY A 38 -40.34 0.45 -28.19
N ALA A 39 -40.19 1.34 -29.17
CA ALA A 39 -39.45 2.59 -29.04
C ALA A 39 -40.08 3.47 -27.94
N GLY A 40 -39.29 3.73 -26.88
CA GLY A 40 -39.58 4.71 -25.84
C GLY A 40 -38.60 5.88 -25.96
N THR A 41 -39.18 7.06 -26.09
CA THR A 41 -38.55 8.36 -26.35
C THR A 41 -37.51 8.79 -25.31
N THR A 42 -36.38 9.29 -25.81
CA THR A 42 -35.29 9.97 -25.10
C THR A 42 -35.75 11.33 -24.53
N PRO A 43 -35.37 11.67 -23.29
CA PRO A 43 -35.22 13.07 -22.90
C PRO A 43 -33.74 13.43 -22.66
N GLY A 44 -33.27 14.39 -23.47
CA GLY A 44 -32.28 15.43 -23.18
C GLY A 44 -31.16 15.15 -22.18
N GLN A 45 -29.97 14.85 -22.73
CA GLN A 45 -28.69 15.00 -22.06
C GLN A 45 -28.42 16.49 -21.80
N ALA A 46 -28.62 16.95 -20.56
CA ALA A 46 -28.15 18.25 -20.12
C ALA A 46 -26.64 18.20 -19.89
N SER A 47 -25.89 18.92 -20.70
CA SER A 47 -24.44 19.11 -20.55
C SER A 47 -24.15 19.86 -19.24
N ILE A 48 -23.47 19.20 -18.30
CA ILE A 48 -22.92 19.86 -17.12
C ILE A 48 -21.61 20.55 -17.53
N PRO A 49 -21.45 21.88 -17.34
CA PRO A 49 -20.20 22.56 -17.66
C PRO A 49 -19.09 22.18 -16.67
N ALA A 50 -17.88 22.01 -17.21
CA ALA A 50 -16.66 21.75 -16.45
C ALA A 50 -16.39 22.88 -15.43
N PRO A 51 -15.97 22.57 -14.18
CA PRO A 51 -15.53 23.58 -13.24
C PRO A 51 -14.20 24.21 -13.68
N PRO A 52 -13.96 25.51 -13.41
CA PRO A 52 -12.73 26.18 -13.84
C PRO A 52 -11.49 25.62 -13.14
N ALA A 53 -10.43 25.44 -13.92
CA ALA A 53 -9.13 25.00 -13.46
C ALA A 53 -8.56 25.94 -12.37
N LYS A 54 -8.32 25.41 -11.17
CA LYS A 54 -7.49 26.09 -10.16
C LYS A 54 -6.02 25.87 -10.49
N ALA A 55 -5.26 26.96 -10.45
CA ALA A 55 -3.82 27.01 -10.69
C ALA A 55 -3.04 26.10 -9.71
N PRO A 56 -1.90 25.54 -10.14
CA PRO A 56 -1.08 24.66 -9.31
C PRO A 56 -0.34 25.45 -8.21
N PRO A 57 -0.26 24.95 -6.96
CA PRO A 57 0.62 25.54 -5.97
C PRO A 57 2.11 25.27 -6.30
N GLU A 58 2.92 26.31 -6.11
CA GLU A 58 4.36 26.35 -6.40
C GLU A 58 5.16 25.28 -5.67
N ARG A 59 6.16 24.72 -6.37
CA ARG A 59 7.16 23.79 -5.85
C ARG A 59 8.09 24.49 -4.85
N VAL A 60 8.20 23.93 -3.64
CA VAL A 60 9.40 24.11 -2.81
C VAL A 60 10.27 22.87 -2.95
N ALA A 61 11.33 23.00 -3.75
CA ALA A 61 12.41 22.04 -3.83
C ALA A 61 13.30 22.18 -2.59
N ASN A 62 13.49 21.10 -1.81
CA ASN A 62 14.69 20.96 -0.98
C ASN A 62 14.86 19.53 -0.45
N MET A 63 15.62 18.70 -1.18
CA MET A 63 16.38 17.58 -0.60
C MET A 63 17.76 17.57 -1.27
N ARG A 64 18.72 18.25 -0.64
CA ARG A 64 20.15 18.12 -0.94
C ARG A 64 20.81 17.20 0.07
N LYS A 65 21.32 16.08 -0.46
CA LYS A 65 22.56 15.36 -0.09
C LYS A 65 23.10 15.56 1.33
N ILE A 66 23.05 14.48 2.11
CA ILE A 66 23.85 14.29 3.31
C ILE A 66 25.23 13.76 2.86
N GLY A 67 26.30 14.49 3.16
CA GLY A 67 27.67 14.17 2.79
C GLY A 67 28.69 14.88 3.68
N LEU A 68 29.12 14.15 4.72
CA LEU A 68 30.40 14.12 5.43
C LEU A 68 31.43 15.28 5.33
N ALA A 69 31.93 15.64 6.53
CA ALA A 69 33.29 16.12 6.89
C ALA A 69 33.55 17.62 7.13
N GLY A 70 34.11 17.90 8.32
CA GLY A 70 35.17 18.91 8.52
C GLY A 70 34.79 20.22 9.22
N VAL A 71 34.72 20.25 10.56
CA VAL A 71 34.78 21.51 11.33
C VAL A 71 36.20 21.71 11.84
N VAL A 72 36.87 22.71 11.27
CA VAL A 72 38.14 23.27 11.74
C VAL A 72 37.85 24.46 12.65
N SER A 73 38.57 24.48 13.77
CA SER A 73 38.64 25.44 14.85
C SER A 73 39.12 26.84 14.43
N LYS A 74 38.50 27.89 14.99
CA LYS A 74 39.12 29.22 15.18
C LYS A 74 38.63 29.88 16.48
N THR A 75 39.56 30.10 17.39
CA THR A 75 39.51 31.02 18.55
C THR A 75 39.64 32.48 18.11
N PRO A 76 39.21 33.42 18.96
CA PRO A 76 39.90 34.71 19.08
C PRO A 76 40.29 35.08 20.51
N LYS A 77 41.31 35.95 20.56
CA LYS A 77 42.15 36.34 21.69
C LYS A 77 41.53 37.37 22.64
N MET A 78 42.02 37.32 23.88
CA MET A 78 41.92 38.27 24.99
C MET A 78 42.40 39.70 24.67
N LYS A 79 41.88 40.67 25.44
CA LYS A 79 42.61 41.86 25.92
C LYS A 79 41.86 42.56 27.07
N ASP A 80 42.49 42.46 28.24
CA ASP A 80 42.73 43.42 29.34
C ASP A 80 41.69 44.46 29.78
N VAL A 81 41.39 44.49 31.10
CA VAL A 81 41.35 45.71 31.96
C VAL A 81 41.60 45.31 33.44
N LEU A 82 42.61 45.94 34.06
CA LEU A 82 42.97 46.05 35.50
C LEU A 82 41.90 46.85 36.30
N ALA A 83 41.75 46.88 37.63
CA ALA A 83 42.34 46.36 38.87
C ALA A 83 41.40 46.78 40.04
N GLY A 84 41.52 46.19 41.24
CA GLY A 84 40.89 46.73 42.46
C GLY A 84 40.75 45.72 43.60
N GLY A 85 41.43 45.95 44.72
CA GLY A 85 41.61 44.98 45.81
C GLY A 85 40.52 44.93 46.89
N GLY A 86 40.64 43.90 47.74
CA GLY A 86 40.37 44.01 49.18
C GLY A 86 39.15 43.28 49.74
N GLY A 87 39.38 42.37 50.70
CA GLY A 87 38.52 42.26 51.88
C GLY A 87 37.65 41.00 52.06
N THR A 88 38.16 40.08 52.89
CA THR A 88 37.47 39.30 53.94
C THR A 88 36.25 38.43 53.62
N THR A 89 36.46 37.13 53.86
CA THR A 89 35.48 36.05 54.10
C THR A 89 34.49 36.39 55.23
N PRO A 90 33.23 35.90 55.16
CA PRO A 90 32.82 34.94 56.18
C PRO A 90 32.05 33.73 55.63
N THR A 91 32.29 32.62 56.31
CA THR A 91 31.70 31.29 56.18
C THR A 91 30.18 31.29 56.40
N GLY A 92 29.42 30.84 55.40
CA GLY A 92 28.02 30.42 55.52
C GLY A 92 27.89 28.90 55.41
N PRO A 93 26.93 28.26 56.11
CA PRO A 93 26.89 26.81 56.28
C PRO A 93 26.49 26.07 55.00
N THR A 94 27.21 24.99 54.71
CA THR A 94 26.99 24.07 53.59
C THR A 94 25.62 23.39 53.71
N ALA A 95 24.73 23.67 52.76
CA ALA A 95 23.50 22.90 52.57
C ALA A 95 23.83 21.52 51.98
N PRO A 96 23.14 20.44 52.39
CA PRO A 96 23.39 19.10 51.85
C PRO A 96 22.96 19.04 50.37
N THR A 97 23.91 18.71 49.49
CA THR A 97 23.64 18.45 48.08
C THR A 97 22.89 17.14 47.91
N SER A 98 21.59 17.21 47.59
CA SER A 98 20.85 16.07 47.04
C SER A 98 21.47 15.64 45.70
N PRO A 99 21.66 14.34 45.44
CA PRO A 99 22.14 13.87 44.15
C PRO A 99 21.10 14.20 43.09
N THR A 100 21.45 15.13 42.19
CA THR A 100 20.63 15.46 41.03
C THR A 100 20.87 14.38 39.98
N THR A 101 19.88 13.53 39.72
CA THR A 101 19.89 12.61 38.58
C THR A 101 20.01 13.44 37.29
N PRO A 102 20.88 13.05 36.34
CA PRO A 102 20.93 13.72 35.04
C PRO A 102 19.55 13.71 34.39
N PRO A 103 19.13 14.78 33.71
CA PRO A 103 17.90 14.76 32.94
C PRO A 103 18.00 13.66 31.89
N THR A 104 17.16 12.64 32.02
CA THR A 104 16.99 11.61 31.00
C THR A 104 16.38 12.28 29.77
N THR A 105 17.13 12.33 28.67
CA THR A 105 16.59 12.68 27.35
C THR A 105 15.34 11.85 27.10
N PRO A 106 14.19 12.46 26.76
CA PRO A 106 13.00 11.71 26.38
C PRO A 106 13.37 10.70 25.28
N PRO A 107 12.93 9.43 25.37
CA PRO A 107 13.22 8.45 24.34
C PRO A 107 12.75 8.99 22.99
N ALA A 108 13.57 8.80 21.96
CA ALA A 108 13.20 9.16 20.59
C ALA A 108 11.81 8.56 20.27
N PRO A 109 10.97 9.24 19.47
CA PRO A 109 9.67 8.70 19.09
C PRO A 109 9.85 7.29 18.54
N ALA A 110 9.17 6.31 19.15
CA ALA A 110 9.27 4.93 18.72
C ALA A 110 8.86 4.83 17.24
N GLU A 111 9.71 4.21 16.42
CA GLU A 111 9.37 3.85 15.05
C GLU A 111 8.13 2.93 15.06
N PRO A 112 7.27 2.99 14.02
CA PRO A 112 6.11 2.11 13.93
C PRO A 112 6.54 0.65 14.03
N ALA A 113 5.78 -0.15 14.78
CA ALA A 113 6.07 -1.57 14.92
C ALA A 113 5.92 -2.29 13.57
N ILE A 114 6.82 -3.21 13.26
CA ILE A 114 6.78 -4.00 12.02
C ILE A 114 5.96 -5.27 12.28
N VAL A 115 4.98 -5.54 11.42
CA VAL A 115 4.27 -6.83 11.36
C VAL A 115 5.21 -7.87 10.76
N THR A 116 5.85 -8.66 11.62
CA THR A 116 6.80 -9.71 11.18
C THR A 116 6.11 -11.03 10.83
N ALA A 117 4.93 -11.29 11.40
CA ALA A 117 4.13 -12.47 11.07
C ALA A 117 3.42 -12.28 9.72
N ALA A 118 3.26 -13.36 8.97
CA ALA A 118 2.47 -13.32 7.74
C ALA A 118 0.99 -13.10 8.06
N THR A 119 0.39 -12.10 7.42
CA THR A 119 -1.06 -11.85 7.40
C THR A 119 -1.54 -11.85 5.94
N PRO A 120 -2.86 -11.95 5.66
CA PRO A 120 -3.36 -11.80 4.29
C PRO A 120 -2.90 -10.50 3.64
N PHE A 121 -2.82 -9.42 4.42
CA PHE A 121 -2.42 -8.08 3.97
C PHE A 121 -0.90 -7.90 3.79
N GLY A 122 -0.10 -8.91 4.12
CA GLY A 122 1.36 -8.85 4.11
C GLY A 122 1.98 -9.02 5.50
N GLY A 123 3.30 -8.87 5.55
CA GLY A 123 4.13 -9.04 6.74
C GLY A 123 5.58 -9.34 6.34
N GLY A 124 6.43 -9.58 7.33
CA GLY A 124 7.81 -10.00 7.09
C GLY A 124 8.77 -8.83 6.87
N ASP A 125 9.69 -8.97 5.91
CA ASP A 125 10.77 -8.01 5.64
C ASP A 125 10.72 -7.40 4.23
N ALA A 126 11.46 -6.31 4.04
CA ALA A 126 11.43 -5.50 2.83
C ALA A 126 12.14 -6.13 1.61
N LYS A 127 12.89 -7.22 1.76
CA LYS A 127 13.85 -7.68 0.72
C LYS A 127 13.16 -8.13 -0.57
N GLU A 128 11.93 -8.61 -0.47
CA GLU A 128 11.16 -9.13 -1.61
C GLU A 128 9.81 -8.40 -1.80
N ALA A 129 9.63 -7.28 -1.11
CA ALA A 129 8.39 -6.54 -1.12
C ALA A 129 8.32 -5.58 -2.31
N ASN A 130 7.16 -5.52 -2.97
CA ASN A 130 6.86 -4.47 -3.93
C ASN A 130 6.13 -3.29 -3.27
N PHE A 131 5.40 -3.58 -2.19
CA PHE A 131 4.58 -2.62 -1.46
C PHE A 131 5.05 -2.47 -0.02
N LEU A 132 5.16 -1.23 0.42
CA LEU A 132 5.27 -0.83 1.81
C LEU A 132 3.88 -0.43 2.32
N GLY A 133 3.34 -1.16 3.30
CA GLY A 133 2.05 -0.86 3.91
C GLY A 133 2.21 -0.14 5.26
N SER A 134 1.63 1.05 5.40
CA SER A 134 1.48 1.74 6.68
C SER A 134 0.09 1.47 7.25
N ILE A 135 0.02 0.97 8.49
CA ILE A 135 -1.21 0.56 9.16
C ILE A 135 -1.68 1.68 10.08
N TYR A 136 -2.99 1.95 10.05
CA TYR A 136 -3.65 2.97 10.86
C TYR A 136 -4.83 2.35 11.59
N GLU A 137 -5.00 2.74 12.85
CA GLU A 137 -6.30 2.61 13.52
C GLU A 137 -7.15 3.82 13.15
N ILE A 138 -8.38 3.56 12.73
CA ILE A 138 -9.35 4.60 12.38
C ILE A 138 -10.55 4.52 13.33
N THR A 139 -11.32 5.61 13.40
CA THR A 139 -12.61 5.61 14.08
C THR A 139 -13.72 5.17 13.13
N SER A 140 -14.91 4.90 13.68
CA SER A 140 -16.09 4.56 12.88
C SER A 140 -16.37 5.62 11.82
N THR A 141 -16.49 5.19 10.57
CA THR A 141 -16.67 6.03 9.38
C THR A 141 -17.30 5.21 8.26
N ASP A 142 -18.01 5.87 7.35
CA ASP A 142 -18.53 5.25 6.12
C ASP A 142 -17.59 5.42 4.92
N LYS A 143 -16.47 6.13 5.12
CA LYS A 143 -15.48 6.47 4.08
C LYS A 143 -14.06 6.51 4.60
N LEU A 144 -13.11 6.35 3.69
CA LEU A 144 -11.69 6.44 3.96
C LEU A 144 -11.31 7.84 4.52
N HIS A 145 -10.65 7.86 5.67
CA HIS A 145 -10.06 9.09 6.22
C HIS A 145 -8.86 9.56 5.40
N ASP A 146 -8.53 10.85 5.48
CA ASP A 146 -7.23 11.33 5.00
C ASP A 146 -6.10 10.77 5.88
N LEU A 147 -5.53 9.64 5.46
CA LEU A 147 -4.47 8.94 6.19
C LEU A 147 -3.18 9.77 6.29
N GLY A 148 -3.02 10.82 5.48
CA GLY A 148 -1.90 11.77 5.60
C GLY A 148 -1.95 12.60 6.90
N THR A 149 -3.11 12.68 7.53
CA THR A 149 -3.31 13.38 8.82
C THR A 149 -3.15 12.47 10.04
N LEU A 150 -3.05 11.15 9.83
CA LEU A 150 -2.97 10.16 10.89
C LEU A 150 -1.53 9.68 11.08
N LYS A 151 -1.20 9.27 12.31
CA LYS A 151 0.08 8.61 12.61
C LYS A 151 -0.06 7.10 12.38
N PRO A 152 0.79 6.47 11.57
CA PRO A 152 0.75 5.01 11.44
C PRO A 152 1.15 4.35 12.75
N ILE A 153 0.48 3.25 13.06
CA ILE A 153 0.71 2.44 14.26
C ILE A 153 1.60 1.24 13.98
N GLY A 154 1.75 0.86 12.71
CA GLY A 154 2.66 -0.19 12.30
C GLY A 154 2.91 -0.19 10.80
N THR A 155 3.79 -1.08 10.40
CA THR A 155 4.22 -1.25 9.02
C THR A 155 4.19 -2.72 8.64
N LEU A 156 3.82 -3.03 7.40
CA LEU A 156 3.92 -4.36 6.80
C LEU A 156 4.49 -4.28 5.39
N PHE A 157 4.87 -5.43 4.85
CA PHE A 157 5.43 -5.55 3.52
C PHE A 157 4.62 -6.55 2.70
N ALA A 158 4.36 -6.24 1.44
CA ALA A 158 3.64 -7.14 0.55
C ALA A 158 4.32 -7.23 -0.81
N LYS A 159 4.40 -8.45 -1.35
CA LYS A 159 4.86 -8.68 -2.72
C LYS A 159 3.77 -8.33 -3.74
N GLU A 160 2.52 -8.61 -3.39
CA GLU A 160 1.34 -8.32 -4.19
C GLU A 160 0.17 -8.10 -3.23
N LEU A 161 -0.89 -7.45 -3.71
CA LEU A 161 -2.15 -7.34 -2.97
C LEU A 161 -3.12 -8.38 -3.53
N ASN A 162 -3.25 -9.50 -2.82
CA ASN A 162 -4.07 -10.64 -3.21
C ASN A 162 -4.78 -11.23 -1.99
N VAL A 163 -5.69 -10.44 -1.41
CA VAL A 163 -6.56 -10.82 -0.31
C VAL A 163 -7.93 -11.16 -0.90
N PRO A 164 -8.23 -12.45 -1.16
CA PRO A 164 -9.58 -12.85 -1.53
C PRO A 164 -10.54 -12.60 -0.36
N SER A 165 -11.83 -12.49 -0.66
CA SER A 165 -12.88 -12.32 0.35
C SER A 165 -12.82 -13.43 1.39
N ALA A 166 -12.49 -13.10 2.63
CA ALA A 166 -12.36 -14.05 3.74
C ALA A 166 -12.61 -13.38 5.09
N PRO A 167 -12.97 -14.15 6.14
CA PRO A 167 -12.95 -13.64 7.51
C PRO A 167 -11.54 -13.20 7.91
N PHE A 168 -11.45 -12.13 8.70
CA PHE A 168 -10.22 -11.67 9.33
C PHE A 168 -10.53 -11.35 10.79
N THR A 169 -9.84 -12.01 11.72
CA THR A 169 -10.16 -11.91 13.17
C THR A 169 -8.94 -11.70 14.05
N GLU A 170 -7.77 -11.96 13.51
CA GLU A 170 -6.50 -12.00 14.23
C GLU A 170 -5.88 -10.62 14.42
N GLY A 171 -6.22 -9.68 13.53
CA GLY A 171 -5.56 -8.37 13.44
C GLY A 171 -4.11 -8.49 12.97
N PHE A 172 -3.27 -7.55 13.43
CA PHE A 172 -1.87 -7.41 13.03
C PHE A 172 -0.96 -7.70 14.23
N ALA A 173 -0.40 -8.92 14.28
CA ALA A 173 0.45 -9.35 15.38
C ALA A 173 1.61 -8.36 15.65
N GLY A 174 1.74 -7.93 16.92
CA GLY A 174 2.75 -6.94 17.33
C GLY A 174 2.36 -5.48 17.09
N VAL A 175 1.24 -5.22 16.42
CA VAL A 175 0.74 -3.86 16.11
C VAL A 175 -0.62 -3.63 16.76
N THR A 176 -1.65 -4.40 16.39
CA THR A 176 -3.01 -4.27 16.94
C THR A 176 -3.78 -5.59 16.84
N LYS A 177 -4.73 -5.82 17.75
CA LYS A 177 -5.66 -6.96 17.67
C LYS A 177 -6.96 -6.62 16.96
N LYS A 178 -7.10 -5.39 16.46
CA LYS A 178 -8.27 -4.96 15.73
C LYS A 178 -8.26 -5.59 14.33
N ALA A 179 -9.39 -6.21 13.98
CA ALA A 179 -9.67 -6.72 12.64
C ALA A 179 -10.77 -5.91 11.93
N GLU A 180 -11.14 -4.77 12.52
CA GLU A 180 -12.13 -3.80 12.04
C GLU A 180 -11.62 -2.41 12.39
N TRP A 181 -12.14 -1.39 11.72
CA TRP A 181 -11.75 0.01 11.91
C TRP A 181 -10.24 0.21 11.81
N PHE A 182 -9.67 -0.35 10.75
CA PHE A 182 -8.27 -0.13 10.40
C PHE A 182 -8.17 0.34 8.95
N ALA A 183 -7.08 1.00 8.62
CA ALA A 183 -6.73 1.36 7.26
C ALA A 183 -5.28 0.98 6.97
N ILE A 184 -4.98 0.75 5.69
CA ILE A 184 -3.63 0.50 5.22
C ILE A 184 -3.37 1.38 4.00
N ARG A 185 -2.28 2.16 4.06
CA ARG A 185 -1.72 2.85 2.90
C ARG A 185 -0.58 2.02 2.35
N TYR A 186 -0.76 1.48 1.16
CA TYR A 186 0.30 0.81 0.42
C TYR A 186 0.96 1.78 -0.55
N GLU A 187 2.28 1.85 -0.52
CA GLU A 187 3.10 2.62 -1.45
C GLU A 187 4.06 1.70 -2.19
N ALA A 188 4.19 1.92 -3.50
CA ALA A 188 5.06 1.13 -4.37
C ALA A 188 5.56 1.97 -5.55
N PRO A 189 6.75 1.67 -6.10
CA PRO A 189 7.12 2.13 -7.44
C PRO A 189 6.37 1.32 -8.49
N LEU A 190 5.76 2.00 -9.46
CA LEU A 190 5.18 1.38 -10.66
C LEU A 190 6.10 1.64 -11.85
N THR A 191 6.83 0.62 -12.28
CA THR A 191 7.77 0.72 -13.41
C THR A 191 7.06 0.37 -14.71
N VAL A 192 6.97 1.33 -15.62
CA VAL A 192 6.37 1.19 -16.94
C VAL A 192 7.48 1.12 -17.98
N THR A 193 7.51 0.05 -18.76
CA THR A 193 8.53 -0.17 -19.79
C THR A 193 8.07 0.26 -21.18
N THR A 194 6.76 0.24 -21.41
CA THR A 194 6.14 0.55 -22.71
C THR A 194 5.07 1.60 -22.50
N ALA A 195 5.10 2.68 -23.28
CA ALA A 195 4.03 3.68 -23.23
C ALA A 195 2.68 3.05 -23.60
N GLY A 196 1.60 3.48 -22.95
CA GLY A 196 0.26 3.09 -23.37
C GLY A 196 -0.83 3.30 -22.34
N ASP A 197 -2.02 2.88 -22.72
CA ASP A 197 -3.19 2.85 -21.85
C ASP A 197 -3.23 1.55 -21.06
N TYR A 198 -3.48 1.68 -19.76
CA TYR A 198 -3.52 0.60 -18.79
C TYR A 198 -4.83 0.67 -18.01
N ASP A 199 -5.36 -0.50 -17.66
CA ASP A 199 -6.47 -0.63 -16.71
C ASP A 199 -5.90 -0.96 -15.33
N LEU A 200 -6.18 -0.09 -14.36
CA LEU A 200 -5.93 -0.37 -12.96
C LEU A 200 -7.24 -0.80 -12.32
N THR A 201 -7.25 -1.98 -11.70
CA THR A 201 -8.46 -2.57 -11.12
C THR A 201 -8.22 -2.91 -9.66
N ILE A 202 -9.14 -2.50 -8.79
CA ILE A 202 -9.15 -2.82 -7.37
C ILE A 202 -10.44 -3.57 -7.03
N ASN A 203 -10.32 -4.69 -6.33
CA ASN A 203 -11.42 -5.37 -5.67
C ASN A 203 -11.24 -5.21 -4.17
N SER A 204 -12.21 -4.61 -3.46
CA SER A 204 -12.08 -4.36 -2.03
C SER A 204 -13.36 -4.57 -1.23
N ASP A 205 -13.17 -4.97 0.03
CA ASP A 205 -14.14 -5.01 1.13
C ASP A 205 -13.40 -4.53 2.38
N ASP A 206 -13.69 -3.35 2.94
CA ASP A 206 -14.60 -2.31 2.45
C ASP A 206 -13.96 -1.47 1.31
N GLY A 207 -13.65 -0.20 1.55
CA GLY A 207 -13.28 0.74 0.50
C GLY A 207 -11.79 0.81 0.21
N ALA A 208 -11.46 1.13 -1.04
CA ALA A 208 -10.09 1.38 -1.48
C ALA A 208 -9.99 2.46 -2.57
N VAL A 209 -8.90 3.22 -2.57
CA VAL A 209 -8.62 4.26 -3.57
C VAL A 209 -7.21 4.09 -4.11
N VAL A 210 -7.08 4.07 -5.45
CA VAL A 210 -5.80 3.92 -6.16
C VAL A 210 -5.37 5.26 -6.74
N TYR A 211 -4.12 5.62 -6.49
CA TYR A 211 -3.48 6.82 -7.01
C TYR A 211 -2.21 6.48 -7.79
N VAL A 212 -1.98 7.21 -8.88
CA VAL A 212 -0.72 7.21 -9.61
C VAL A 212 -0.23 8.66 -9.70
N ASN A 213 1.00 8.94 -9.25
CA ASN A 213 1.55 10.31 -9.20
C ASN A 213 0.61 11.30 -8.50
N ASP A 214 0.07 10.87 -7.36
CA ASP A 214 -0.94 11.59 -6.55
C ASP A 214 -2.29 11.86 -7.26
N GLN A 215 -2.47 11.42 -8.50
CA GLN A 215 -3.74 11.50 -9.20
C GLN A 215 -4.59 10.27 -8.89
N LYS A 216 -5.83 10.50 -8.45
CA LYS A 216 -6.80 9.42 -8.19
C LYS A 216 -7.23 8.77 -9.51
N ILE A 217 -6.91 7.49 -9.67
CA ILE A 217 -7.24 6.71 -10.87
C ILE A 217 -8.47 5.84 -10.63
N VAL A 218 -8.56 5.19 -9.46
CA VAL A 218 -9.70 4.34 -9.10
C VAL A 218 -10.26 4.81 -7.77
N ASP A 219 -11.57 5.07 -7.72
CA ASP A 219 -12.29 5.46 -6.52
C ASP A 219 -13.32 4.39 -6.15
N ASN A 220 -12.90 3.43 -5.31
CA ASN A 220 -13.74 2.41 -4.71
C ASN A 220 -13.94 2.70 -3.22
N ASP A 221 -14.09 3.97 -2.84
CA ASP A 221 -14.33 4.36 -1.45
C ASP A 221 -15.79 4.09 -1.03
N GLY A 222 -15.99 3.94 0.28
CA GLY A 222 -17.27 3.64 0.90
C GLY A 222 -17.31 2.29 1.62
N VAL A 223 -18.31 2.11 2.48
CA VAL A 223 -18.65 0.82 3.08
C VAL A 223 -19.41 -0.03 2.06
N HIS A 224 -18.86 -1.19 1.73
CA HIS A 224 -19.46 -2.11 0.77
C HIS A 224 -18.77 -3.48 0.84
N THR A 225 -19.50 -4.53 0.47
CA THR A 225 -18.90 -5.85 0.29
C THR A 225 -17.90 -5.87 -0.87
N ALA A 226 -17.08 -6.93 -0.96
CA ALA A 226 -16.13 -7.16 -2.06
C ALA A 226 -16.67 -6.75 -3.44
N THR A 227 -16.23 -5.59 -3.91
CA THR A 227 -16.68 -4.98 -5.16
C THR A 227 -15.48 -4.52 -5.97
N GLU A 228 -15.52 -4.81 -7.26
CA GLU A 228 -14.47 -4.43 -8.20
C GLU A 228 -14.77 -3.08 -8.87
N LYS A 229 -13.73 -2.25 -9.00
CA LYS A 229 -13.73 -1.07 -9.86
C LYS A 229 -12.44 -0.96 -10.67
N THR A 230 -12.58 -0.41 -11.87
CA THR A 230 -11.48 -0.19 -12.81
C THR A 230 -11.40 1.29 -13.18
N GLY A 231 -10.17 1.79 -13.30
CA GLY A 231 -9.86 3.12 -13.80
C GLY A 231 -8.80 3.04 -14.90
N PRO A 232 -9.04 3.63 -16.07
CA PRO A 232 -8.03 3.71 -17.13
C PRO A 232 -7.00 4.79 -16.82
N VAL A 233 -5.76 4.56 -17.21
CA VAL A 233 -4.67 5.53 -17.10
C VAL A 233 -3.69 5.40 -18.25
N HIS A 234 -3.28 6.53 -18.82
CA HIS A 234 -2.18 6.57 -19.77
C HIS A 234 -0.86 6.73 -19.02
N LEU A 235 0.13 5.89 -19.31
CA LEU A 235 1.45 5.94 -18.67
C LEU A 235 2.55 5.94 -19.71
N ASP A 236 3.51 6.85 -19.54
CA ASP A 236 4.76 6.89 -20.28
C ASP A 236 5.79 5.94 -19.67
N PRO A 237 6.86 5.55 -20.40
CA PRO A 237 7.93 4.76 -19.83
C PRO A 237 8.62 5.51 -18.68
N GLY A 238 8.86 4.82 -17.56
CA GLY A 238 9.47 5.40 -16.37
C GLY A 238 8.99 4.75 -15.08
N THR A 239 9.37 5.36 -13.96
CA THR A 239 8.87 4.96 -12.63
C THR A 239 7.87 6.00 -12.16
N HIS A 240 6.65 5.54 -11.87
CA HIS A 240 5.59 6.34 -11.28
C HIS A 240 5.41 5.96 -9.81
N SER A 241 4.90 6.89 -9.01
CA SER A 241 4.47 6.57 -7.64
C SER A 241 3.09 5.92 -7.70
N LEU A 242 2.94 4.77 -7.05
CA LEU A 242 1.66 4.09 -6.85
C LEU A 242 1.32 4.16 -5.36
N ARG A 243 0.11 4.60 -5.05
CA ARG A 243 -0.46 4.59 -3.70
C ARG A 243 -1.83 3.94 -3.72
N ILE A 244 -2.09 3.05 -2.77
CA ILE A 244 -3.39 2.41 -2.57
C ILE A 244 -3.77 2.62 -1.11
N ASP A 245 -4.83 3.37 -0.87
CA ASP A 245 -5.38 3.55 0.47
C ASP A 245 -6.60 2.65 0.62
N TYR A 246 -6.56 1.72 1.57
CA TYR A 246 -7.62 0.75 1.88
C TYR A 246 -8.13 0.95 3.31
N PHE A 247 -9.42 0.72 3.56
CA PHE A 247 -9.94 0.60 4.91
C PHE A 247 -10.92 -0.56 5.08
N GLN A 248 -10.93 -1.10 6.29
CA GLN A 248 -11.99 -1.97 6.79
C GLN A 248 -12.82 -1.20 7.81
N ALA A 249 -14.14 -1.17 7.59
CA ALA A 249 -15.11 -0.60 8.50
C ALA A 249 -15.43 -1.61 9.63
N ALA A 250 -16.71 -1.79 9.96
CA ALA A 250 -17.15 -2.72 10.99
C ALA A 250 -16.79 -4.18 10.64
N ALA A 251 -16.90 -5.06 11.63
CA ALA A 251 -16.68 -6.49 11.46
C ALA A 251 -17.43 -7.08 10.26
N GLY A 252 -16.69 -7.83 9.45
CA GLY A 252 -17.16 -8.47 8.23
C GLY A 252 -16.02 -9.22 7.55
N PRO A 253 -16.26 -9.80 6.35
CA PRO A 253 -15.19 -10.23 5.49
C PRO A 253 -14.27 -9.06 5.13
N VAL A 254 -13.02 -9.38 4.78
CA VAL A 254 -12.09 -8.44 4.16
C VAL A 254 -11.80 -8.89 2.74
N ALA A 255 -11.50 -7.96 1.85
CA ALA A 255 -10.97 -8.24 0.52
C ALA A 255 -10.10 -7.08 0.05
N LEU A 256 -9.01 -7.41 -0.65
CA LEU A 256 -8.12 -6.44 -1.27
C LEU A 256 -7.28 -7.13 -2.36
N GLN A 257 -7.65 -6.94 -3.61
CA GLN A 257 -6.89 -7.45 -4.75
C GLN A 257 -6.63 -6.31 -5.74
N PHE A 258 -5.37 -6.13 -6.12
CA PHE A 258 -4.96 -5.09 -7.06
C PHE A 258 -4.39 -5.69 -8.34
N TYR A 259 -4.97 -5.28 -9.46
CA TYR A 259 -4.61 -5.73 -10.80
C TYR A 259 -4.17 -4.55 -11.65
N CYS A 260 -3.20 -4.79 -12.53
CA CYS A 260 -2.75 -3.82 -13.51
C CYS A 260 -2.44 -4.55 -14.82
N ASN A 261 -3.06 -4.13 -15.91
CA ASN A 261 -2.85 -4.73 -17.22
C ASN A 261 -2.90 -3.65 -18.30
N LYS A 262 -2.20 -3.90 -19.41
CA LYS A 262 -2.38 -3.07 -20.61
C LYS A 262 -3.84 -3.17 -21.05
N MET A 263 -4.43 -2.06 -21.49
CA MET A 263 -5.82 -2.02 -21.90
C MET A 263 -6.07 -3.05 -23.02
N GLY A 264 -7.10 -3.89 -22.85
CA GLY A 264 -7.42 -5.01 -23.75
C GLY A 264 -6.59 -6.29 -23.55
N ALA A 265 -5.60 -6.30 -22.66
CA ALA A 265 -4.92 -7.52 -22.24
C ALA A 265 -5.69 -8.24 -21.11
N ALA A 266 -5.29 -9.48 -20.81
CA ALA A 266 -5.85 -10.21 -19.68
C ALA A 266 -5.48 -9.54 -18.35
N LYS A 267 -6.44 -9.53 -17.42
CA LYS A 267 -6.24 -9.02 -16.05
C LYS A 267 -5.23 -9.89 -15.30
N VAL A 268 -4.24 -9.25 -14.67
CA VAL A 268 -3.17 -9.92 -13.88
C VAL A 268 -2.92 -9.18 -12.58
N LEU A 269 -2.54 -9.90 -11.52
CA LEU A 269 -2.17 -9.29 -10.24
C LEU A 269 -0.98 -8.35 -10.44
N CYS A 270 -1.07 -7.16 -9.88
CA CYS A 270 -0.05 -6.14 -10.09
C CYS A 270 1.19 -6.41 -9.23
N THR A 271 2.35 -6.44 -9.86
CA THR A 271 3.65 -6.66 -9.21
C THR A 271 4.55 -5.42 -9.24
N GLY A 272 3.97 -4.25 -9.50
CA GLY A 272 4.71 -2.98 -9.63
C GLY A 272 5.44 -2.81 -10.97
N LYS A 273 5.14 -3.63 -11.98
CA LYS A 273 5.74 -3.57 -13.32
C LYS A 273 4.69 -3.69 -14.43
N LEU A 274 4.85 -2.87 -15.48
CA LEU A 274 3.96 -2.71 -16.63
C LEU A 274 4.70 -2.54 -17.97
#